data_AF-A0A3M0ZQD7-F1
#
_entry.id   AF-A0A3M0ZQD7-F1
#
_cell.length_a   1.000
_cell.length_b   1.000
_cell.length_c   1.000
_cell.angle_alpha   90.00
_cell.angle_beta   90.00
_cell.angle_gamma   90.00
#
_symmetry.space_group_name_H-M   'P 1'
#
loop_
_entity.id
_entity.type
_entity.pdbx_description
1 polymer ?
#
loop_
_entity_poly.entity_id
_entity_poly.type
_entity_poly.pdbx_seq_one_letter_code
_entity_poly.pdbx_strand_id
1 'polypeptide(L)'
;ARDVYKRQFLNDNQIISTKTITSTLMNKLSLPHGTNTIKLSTDTDKELFYSLAYSGFPAPPPSKPAFHGIAVTRSYTNSNGEKIKEAKLGEDVRVTLRLRSETGHDIGNVAIVDLIPAGFEIVPDSTNGYNSLEVDYYDVREDRLIIYATVRTHSSTFEYKLHPIGRGVFTLPAVHAGSMYQLNTWGDTGVSGVIEIK
;
A
#
# COMPACT_ATOMS: atom_id res chain seq x y z
N ALA A 1 32.47 17.31 -28.38
CA ALA A 1 32.72 16.31 -27.31
C ALA A 1 31.38 15.69 -26.95
N ARG A 2 31.29 14.38 -26.71
CA ARG A 2 30.07 13.79 -26.13
C ARG A 2 30.00 14.26 -24.68
N ASP A 3 28.89 14.80 -24.23
CA ASP A 3 28.71 15.19 -22.84
C ASP A 3 28.82 13.92 -21.97
N VAL A 4 29.76 13.93 -21.02
CA VAL A 4 30.04 12.80 -20.13
C VAL A 4 29.51 13.16 -18.75
N TYR A 5 28.49 12.44 -18.31
CA TYR A 5 27.92 12.59 -16.98
C TYR A 5 28.41 11.46 -16.07
N LYS A 6 28.73 11.78 -14.82
CA LYS A 6 29.09 10.79 -13.80
C LYS A 6 27.97 10.68 -12.77
N ARG A 7 27.55 9.45 -12.51
CA ARG A 7 26.68 9.09 -11.39
C ARG A 7 27.48 8.29 -10.39
N GLN A 8 27.52 8.73 -9.15
CA GLN A 8 28.16 8.01 -8.07
C GLN A 8 27.08 7.59 -7.06
N PHE A 9 27.10 6.31 -6.70
CA PHE A 9 26.30 5.75 -5.62
C PHE A 9 27.21 5.70 -4.41
N LEU A 10 26.72 6.23 -3.29
CA LEU A 10 27.49 6.29 -2.06
C LEU A 10 26.71 5.65 -0.92
N ASN A 11 27.46 5.03 -0.02
CA ASN A 11 27.01 4.65 1.31
C ASN A 11 27.92 5.35 2.32
N ASP A 12 27.34 6.15 3.20
CA ASP A 12 28.08 6.94 4.22
C ASP A 12 29.29 7.70 3.64
N ASN A 13 29.05 8.42 2.54
CA ASN A 13 30.06 9.17 1.76
C ASN A 13 31.16 8.33 1.09
N GLN A 14 31.13 7.00 1.19
CA GLN A 14 32.02 6.12 0.43
C GLN A 14 31.39 5.74 -0.91
N ILE A 15 32.15 5.88 -2.00
CA ILE A 15 31.69 5.53 -3.34
C ILE A 15 31.62 4.00 -3.43
N ILE A 16 30.41 3.47 -3.51
CA ILE A 16 30.15 2.03 -3.69
C ILE A 16 30.07 1.65 -5.18
N SER A 17 29.70 2.60 -6.05
CA SER A 17 29.66 2.39 -7.49
C SER A 17 29.71 3.71 -8.25
N THR A 18 30.39 3.72 -9.39
CA THR A 18 30.39 4.85 -10.33
C THR A 18 29.93 4.38 -11.70
N LYS A 19 29.03 5.14 -12.32
CA LYS A 19 28.57 4.92 -13.69
C LYS A 19 28.77 6.19 -14.50
N THR A 20 29.50 6.06 -15.59
CA THR A 20 29.66 7.09 -16.60
C THR A 20 28.57 6.94 -17.65
N ILE A 21 27.87 8.02 -17.95
CA ILE A 21 26.76 8.05 -18.89
C ILE A 21 27.15 8.99 -20.03
N THR A 22 27.15 8.45 -21.24
CA THR A 22 27.47 9.18 -22.48
C THR A 22 26.23 9.40 -23.36
N SER A 23 25.03 9.12 -22.83
CA SER A 23 23.74 9.20 -23.55
C SER A 23 22.71 9.96 -22.73
N THR A 24 21.92 10.80 -23.39
CA THR A 24 20.81 11.57 -22.83
C THR A 24 19.53 10.76 -22.63
N LEU A 25 19.50 9.49 -23.06
CA LEU A 25 18.34 8.63 -22.86
C LEU A 25 18.21 8.19 -21.40
N MET A 26 16.96 8.06 -20.93
CA MET A 26 16.63 7.60 -19.58
C MET A 26 17.20 6.20 -19.33
N ASN A 27 18.38 6.13 -18.71
CA ASN A 27 18.99 4.88 -18.30
C ASN A 27 18.37 4.45 -16.96
N LYS A 28 17.42 3.50 -17.01
CA LYS A 28 17.02 2.73 -15.82
C LYS A 28 18.26 2.01 -15.31
N LEU A 29 18.64 2.28 -14.08
CA LEU A 29 19.80 1.66 -13.44
C LEU A 29 19.37 1.09 -12.11
N SER A 30 19.82 -0.13 -11.81
CA SER A 30 19.66 -0.70 -10.49
C SER A 30 20.43 0.14 -9.47
N LEU A 31 19.74 0.57 -8.41
CA LEU A 31 20.37 1.18 -7.26
C LEU A 31 21.11 0.09 -6.48
N PRO A 32 22.44 0.19 -6.29
CA PRO A 32 23.16 -0.75 -5.43
C PRO A 32 22.56 -0.74 -4.02
N HIS A 33 22.43 -1.92 -3.42
CA HIS A 33 21.94 -2.05 -2.06
C HIS A 33 22.80 -1.23 -1.08
N GLY A 34 22.15 -0.53 -0.13
CA GLY A 34 22.83 0.35 0.82
C GLY A 34 23.18 1.75 0.28
N THR A 35 22.78 2.09 -0.96
CA THR A 35 22.91 3.49 -1.43
C THR A 35 22.05 4.40 -0.55
N ASN A 36 22.67 5.35 0.15
CA ASN A 36 21.95 6.41 0.86
C ASN A 36 22.09 7.78 0.17
N THR A 37 23.07 7.93 -0.72
CA THR A 37 23.34 9.18 -1.44
C THR A 37 23.62 8.89 -2.91
N ILE A 38 23.03 9.68 -3.80
CA ILE A 38 23.30 9.68 -5.24
C ILE A 38 23.92 11.03 -5.60
N LYS A 39 25.15 11.01 -6.10
CA LYS A 39 25.84 12.22 -6.60
C LYS A 39 25.82 12.24 -8.12
N LEU A 40 25.29 13.31 -8.68
CA LEU A 40 25.30 13.60 -10.10
C LEU A 40 26.32 14.72 -10.37
N SER A 41 27.23 14.51 -11.31
CA SER A 41 28.19 15.54 -11.73
C SER A 41 28.40 15.55 -13.24
N THR A 42 28.66 16.73 -13.80
CA THR A 42 29.05 16.94 -15.19
C THR A 42 30.46 17.52 -15.24
N ASP A 43 31.23 17.17 -16.26
CA ASP A 43 32.55 17.76 -16.53
C ASP A 43 32.44 19.00 -17.45
N THR A 44 31.22 19.51 -17.70
CA THR A 44 30.93 20.68 -18.55
C THR A 44 30.48 21.88 -17.71
N ASP A 45 30.59 23.07 -18.28
CA ASP A 45 30.12 24.36 -17.73
C ASP A 45 28.62 24.60 -17.98
N LYS A 46 27.91 23.63 -18.56
CA LYS A 46 26.48 23.73 -18.90
C LYS A 46 25.60 23.27 -17.74
N GLU A 47 24.39 23.81 -17.69
CA GLU A 47 23.37 23.41 -16.71
C GLU A 47 22.98 21.92 -16.86
N LEU A 48 22.82 21.24 -15.71
CA LEU A 48 22.40 19.86 -15.63
C LEU A 48 20.94 19.77 -15.18
N PHE A 49 20.07 19.29 -16.07
CA PHE A 49 18.71 18.90 -15.73
C PHE A 49 18.66 17.40 -15.42
N TYR A 50 18.04 17.02 -14.31
CA TYR A 50 17.87 15.63 -13.92
C TYR A 50 16.48 15.34 -13.38
N SER A 51 16.02 14.10 -13.57
CA SER A 51 14.87 13.53 -12.90
C SER A 51 15.28 12.22 -12.27
N LEU A 52 14.93 12.03 -11.01
CA LEU A 52 15.20 10.82 -10.24
C LEU A 52 13.87 10.18 -9.86
N ALA A 53 13.64 8.97 -10.38
CA ALA A 53 12.56 8.11 -9.95
C ALA A 53 13.16 6.78 -9.48
N TYR A 54 12.75 6.32 -8.31
CA TYR A 54 13.09 5.02 -7.78
C TYR A 54 11.83 4.32 -7.29
N SER A 55 11.83 2.99 -7.37
CA SER A 55 10.75 2.16 -6.86
C SER A 55 11.34 0.96 -6.16
N GLY A 56 10.65 0.49 -5.13
CA GLY A 56 11.06 -0.64 -4.31
C GLY A 56 10.05 -0.87 -3.19
N PHE A 57 10.20 -1.99 -2.51
CA PHE A 57 9.41 -2.26 -1.32
C PHE A 57 10.14 -1.71 -0.08
N PRO A 58 9.45 -0.97 0.79
CA PRO A 58 10.03 -0.50 2.04
C PRO A 58 10.44 -1.69 2.92
N ALA A 59 11.64 -1.62 3.49
CA ALA A 59 12.17 -2.58 4.45
C ALA A 59 12.76 -1.81 5.65
N PRO A 60 12.17 -1.92 6.86
CA PRO A 60 10.96 -2.68 7.18
C PRO A 60 9.69 -2.05 6.58
N PRO A 61 8.61 -2.83 6.40
CA PRO A 61 7.34 -2.28 5.93
C PRO A 61 6.77 -1.26 6.95
N PRO A 62 6.00 -0.24 6.50
CA PRO A 62 5.40 0.73 7.39
C PRO A 62 4.45 0.04 8.38
N SER A 63 4.77 0.09 9.67
CA SER A 63 4.01 -0.58 10.72
C SER A 63 3.00 0.31 11.43
N LYS A 64 3.05 1.63 11.17
CA LYS A 64 2.16 2.62 11.80
C LYS A 64 1.13 3.10 10.77
N PRO A 65 -0.14 3.29 11.19
CA PRO A 65 -1.11 3.99 10.37
C PRO A 65 -0.60 5.39 10.00
N ALA A 66 -0.88 5.82 8.78
CA ALA A 66 -0.58 7.15 8.27
C ALA A 66 -1.68 7.57 7.31
N PHE A 67 -2.04 8.85 7.30
CA PHE A 67 -3.08 9.33 6.40
C PHE A 67 -2.97 10.82 6.14
N HIS A 68 -3.48 11.23 4.99
CA HIS A 68 -3.75 12.61 4.59
C HIS A 68 -5.18 12.69 4.07
N GLY A 69 -6.13 13.04 4.92
CA GLY A 69 -7.52 13.27 4.53
C GLY A 69 -8.45 12.05 4.51
N ILE A 70 -7.95 10.81 4.49
CA ILE A 70 -8.80 9.61 4.61
C ILE A 70 -8.38 8.78 5.82
N ALA A 71 -9.24 8.65 6.82
CA ALA A 71 -9.03 7.69 7.89
C ALA A 71 -9.56 6.31 7.45
N VAL A 72 -8.74 5.27 7.58
CA VAL A 72 -9.12 3.87 7.33
C VAL A 72 -8.67 2.99 8.49
N THR A 73 -9.52 2.04 8.87
CA THR A 73 -9.21 1.01 9.85
C THR A 73 -9.79 -0.33 9.40
N ARG A 74 -9.14 -1.42 9.79
CA ARG A 74 -9.59 -2.79 9.52
C ARG A 74 -9.66 -3.60 10.82
N SER A 75 -10.73 -4.36 10.99
CA SER A 75 -10.87 -5.31 12.11
C SER A 75 -11.30 -6.68 11.65
N TYR A 76 -10.81 -7.70 12.35
CA TYR A 76 -11.19 -9.10 12.17
C TYR A 76 -12.04 -9.54 13.35
N THR A 77 -13.21 -10.10 13.07
CA THR A 77 -14.13 -10.64 14.09
C THR A 77 -14.59 -12.06 13.75
N ASN A 78 -14.95 -12.82 14.79
CA ASN A 78 -15.58 -14.12 14.62
C ASN A 78 -17.09 -13.98 14.30
N SER A 79 -17.78 -15.10 14.16
CA SER A 79 -19.24 -15.15 13.94
C SER A 79 -20.06 -14.46 15.03
N ASN A 80 -19.53 -14.37 16.26
CA ASN A 80 -20.15 -13.69 17.40
C ASN A 80 -19.86 -12.17 17.43
N GLY A 81 -19.06 -11.65 16.50
CA GLY A 81 -18.68 -10.24 16.44
C GLY A 81 -17.51 -9.86 17.37
N GLU A 82 -16.86 -10.84 18.00
CA GLU A 82 -15.73 -10.61 18.90
C GLU A 82 -14.44 -10.44 18.10
N LYS A 83 -13.59 -9.49 18.48
CA LYS A 83 -12.30 -9.27 17.82
C LYS A 83 -11.36 -10.45 18.04
N ILE A 84 -10.72 -10.91 16.96
CA ILE A 84 -9.81 -12.06 17.00
C ILE A 84 -8.40 -11.70 16.58
N LYS A 85 -7.44 -12.45 17.11
CA LYS A 85 -6.03 -12.52 16.64
C LYS A 85 -5.66 -13.91 16.12
N GLU A 86 -6.56 -14.87 16.30
CA GLU A 86 -6.42 -16.26 15.91
C GLU A 86 -7.70 -16.65 15.18
N ALA A 87 -7.56 -17.27 14.01
CA ALA A 87 -8.64 -17.86 13.24
C ALA A 87 -8.57 -19.39 13.36
N LYS A 88 -9.70 -20.06 13.20
CA LYS A 88 -9.76 -21.52 13.17
C LYS A 88 -10.03 -21.99 11.75
N LEU A 89 -9.35 -23.04 11.34
CA LEU A 89 -9.56 -23.66 10.03
C LEU A 89 -11.04 -24.06 9.85
N GLY A 90 -11.64 -23.61 8.74
CA GLY A 90 -13.05 -23.86 8.43
C GLY A 90 -14.06 -22.92 9.09
N GLU A 91 -13.64 -21.99 9.96
CA GLU A 91 -14.50 -20.94 10.52
C GLU A 91 -14.23 -19.59 9.83
N ASP A 92 -15.24 -19.07 9.13
CA ASP A 92 -15.14 -17.78 8.46
C ASP A 92 -14.83 -16.63 9.44
N VAL A 93 -13.92 -15.76 9.03
CA VAL A 93 -13.58 -14.52 9.72
C VAL A 93 -14.28 -13.37 9.02
N ARG A 94 -15.00 -12.54 9.78
CA ARG A 94 -15.56 -11.30 9.26
C ARG A 94 -14.49 -10.21 9.28
N VAL A 95 -14.35 -9.51 8.16
CA VAL A 95 -13.52 -8.32 8.03
C VAL A 95 -14.43 -7.11 7.91
N THR A 96 -14.17 -6.09 8.72
CA THR A 96 -14.84 -4.79 8.63
C THR A 96 -13.81 -3.72 8.33
N LEU A 97 -13.91 -3.11 7.14
CA LEU A 97 -13.25 -1.86 6.82
C LEU A 97 -14.12 -0.71 7.31
N ARG A 98 -13.52 0.24 8.01
CA ARG A 98 -14.19 1.47 8.43
C ARG A 98 -13.43 2.66 7.90
N LEU A 99 -14.14 3.51 7.16
CA LEU A 99 -13.59 4.69 6.50
C LEU A 99 -14.31 5.96 6.96
N ARG A 100 -13.60 7.08 6.90
CA ARG A 100 -14.14 8.43 7.11
C ARG A 100 -13.23 9.47 6.44
N SER A 101 -13.84 10.49 5.86
CA SER A 101 -13.11 11.67 5.39
C SER A 101 -12.71 12.56 6.57
N GLU A 102 -11.43 12.92 6.61
CA GLU A 102 -10.84 13.86 7.57
C GLU A 102 -10.57 15.25 6.93
N THR A 103 -11.08 15.49 5.72
CA THR A 103 -10.92 16.78 5.01
C THR A 103 -12.02 17.80 5.33
N GLY A 104 -13.06 17.39 6.05
CA GLY A 104 -14.26 18.21 6.31
C GLY A 104 -15.33 18.15 5.21
N HIS A 105 -15.06 17.45 4.10
CA HIS A 105 -16.00 17.23 3.01
C HIS A 105 -15.94 15.79 2.50
N ASP A 106 -16.96 15.36 1.76
CA ASP A 106 -16.99 14.03 1.19
C ASP A 106 -15.95 13.89 0.06
N ILE A 107 -15.32 12.72 -0.04
CA ILE A 107 -14.29 12.42 -1.03
C ILE A 107 -14.85 11.35 -1.97
N GLY A 108 -15.24 11.76 -3.17
CA GLY A 108 -15.63 10.84 -4.23
C GLY A 108 -14.41 10.20 -4.93
N ASN A 109 -14.66 9.14 -5.70
CA ASN A 109 -13.64 8.45 -6.50
C ASN A 109 -12.44 7.98 -5.66
N VAL A 110 -12.71 7.31 -4.54
CA VAL A 110 -11.67 6.71 -3.71
C VAL A 110 -11.49 5.26 -4.13
N ALA A 111 -10.24 4.88 -4.41
CA ALA A 111 -9.85 3.50 -4.58
C ALA A 111 -9.30 2.95 -3.25
N ILE A 112 -9.94 1.91 -2.73
CA ILE A 112 -9.57 1.22 -1.51
C ILE A 112 -9.03 -0.15 -1.89
N VAL A 113 -7.82 -0.46 -1.46
CA VAL A 113 -7.13 -1.72 -1.74
C VAL A 113 -6.86 -2.42 -0.43
N ASP A 114 -7.54 -3.54 -0.22
CA ASP A 114 -7.36 -4.42 0.92
C ASP A 114 -6.60 -5.68 0.47
N LEU A 115 -5.31 -5.74 0.79
CA LEU A 115 -4.48 -6.91 0.54
C LEU A 115 -4.79 -8.01 1.57
N ILE A 116 -5.05 -9.22 1.07
CA ILE A 116 -5.50 -10.35 1.88
C ILE A 116 -4.28 -11.09 2.44
N PRO A 117 -4.28 -11.52 3.71
CA PRO A 117 -3.23 -12.39 4.23
C PRO A 117 -3.25 -13.75 3.52
N ALA A 118 -2.10 -14.26 3.08
CA ALA A 118 -1.98 -15.44 2.19
C ALA A 118 -2.63 -16.75 2.68
N GLY A 119 -2.96 -16.88 3.97
CA GLY A 119 -3.64 -18.05 4.54
C GLY A 119 -5.16 -18.03 4.41
N PHE A 120 -5.72 -17.04 3.73
CA PHE A 120 -7.15 -16.83 3.60
C PHE A 120 -7.56 -16.64 2.14
N GLU A 121 -8.80 -17.01 1.84
CA GLU A 121 -9.50 -16.66 0.60
C GLU A 121 -10.74 -15.84 0.92
N ILE A 122 -11.16 -14.97 0.00
CA ILE A 122 -12.45 -14.28 0.17
C ILE A 122 -13.59 -15.27 -0.07
N VAL A 123 -14.55 -15.29 0.86
CA VAL A 123 -15.79 -16.04 0.67
C VAL A 123 -16.60 -15.38 -0.46
N PRO A 124 -16.94 -16.11 -1.54
CA PRO A 124 -17.76 -15.58 -2.62
C PRO A 124 -19.07 -14.97 -2.12
N ASP A 125 -19.53 -13.90 -2.76
CA ASP A 125 -20.75 -13.16 -2.43
C ASP A 125 -20.84 -12.54 -1.01
N SER A 126 -19.83 -12.74 -0.16
CA SER A 126 -19.79 -12.14 1.19
C SER A 126 -19.68 -10.61 1.17
N THR A 127 -19.33 -10.04 0.02
CA THR A 127 -19.22 -8.62 -0.28
C THR A 127 -20.57 -7.96 -0.61
N ASN A 128 -21.62 -8.73 -0.89
CA ASN A 128 -22.95 -8.25 -1.26
C ASN A 128 -23.85 -7.89 -0.06
N GLY A 129 -23.28 -7.86 1.16
CA GLY A 129 -24.00 -7.49 2.37
C GLY A 129 -24.40 -6.01 2.40
N TYR A 130 -25.21 -5.64 3.40
CA TYR A 130 -25.54 -4.24 3.67
C TYR A 130 -24.31 -3.49 4.17
N ASN A 131 -23.67 -2.76 3.26
CA ASN A 131 -22.56 -1.86 3.54
C ASN A 131 -23.07 -0.43 3.73
N SER A 132 -22.55 0.29 4.71
CA SER A 132 -22.86 1.73 4.87
C SER A 132 -21.93 2.62 4.05
N LEU A 133 -20.84 2.05 3.51
CA LEU A 133 -20.00 2.68 2.51
C LEU A 133 -20.75 2.74 1.18
N GLU A 134 -20.72 3.91 0.55
CA GLU A 134 -21.30 4.13 -0.78
C GLU A 134 -20.34 3.62 -1.84
N VAL A 135 -20.57 2.38 -2.26
CA VAL A 135 -19.71 1.66 -3.20
C VAL A 135 -20.25 1.83 -4.62
N ASP A 136 -19.40 2.31 -5.51
CA ASP A 136 -19.67 2.42 -6.94
C ASP A 136 -19.41 1.10 -7.65
N TYR A 137 -18.29 0.45 -7.30
CA TYR A 137 -17.85 -0.82 -7.88
C TYR A 137 -16.86 -1.51 -6.94
N TYR A 138 -16.76 -2.83 -7.01
CA TYR A 138 -15.67 -3.56 -6.38
C TYR A 138 -15.20 -4.73 -7.26
N ASP A 139 -13.92 -5.07 -7.16
CA ASP A 139 -13.25 -6.14 -7.88
C ASP A 139 -12.60 -7.09 -6.86
N VAL A 140 -13.06 -8.34 -6.85
CA VAL A 140 -12.51 -9.41 -5.99
C VAL A 140 -11.46 -10.16 -6.78
N ARG A 141 -10.23 -10.15 -6.30
CA ARG A 141 -9.12 -10.92 -6.85
C ARG A 141 -8.67 -11.97 -5.84
N GLU A 142 -7.72 -12.79 -6.26
CA GLU A 142 -7.16 -13.86 -5.45
C GLU A 142 -6.36 -13.34 -4.24
N ASP A 143 -5.65 -12.21 -4.39
CA ASP A 143 -4.76 -11.65 -3.37
C ASP A 143 -5.25 -10.33 -2.74
N ARG A 144 -6.35 -9.76 -3.27
CA ARG A 144 -6.85 -8.45 -2.84
C ARG A 144 -8.32 -8.22 -3.17
N LEU A 145 -8.90 -7.32 -2.40
CA LEU A 145 -10.18 -6.68 -2.69
C LEU A 145 -9.94 -5.22 -3.09
N ILE A 146 -10.47 -4.80 -4.23
CA ILE A 146 -10.43 -3.41 -4.69
C ILE A 146 -11.85 -2.84 -4.62
N ILE A 147 -12.05 -1.73 -3.92
CA ILE A 147 -13.35 -1.08 -3.76
C ILE A 147 -13.23 0.36 -4.27
N TYR A 148 -14.16 0.76 -5.13
CA TYR A 148 -14.33 2.13 -5.58
C TYR A 148 -15.56 2.70 -4.90
N ALA A 149 -15.38 3.81 -4.18
CA ALA A 149 -16.42 4.34 -3.32
C ALA A 149 -16.31 5.86 -3.13
N THR A 150 -17.40 6.42 -2.60
CA THR A 150 -17.41 7.74 -1.99
C THR A 150 -17.21 7.60 -0.47
N VAL A 151 -16.15 8.23 0.05
CA VAL A 151 -15.85 8.29 1.48
C VAL A 151 -16.48 9.56 2.07
N ARG A 152 -17.52 9.37 2.88
CA ARG A 152 -18.26 10.45 3.52
C ARG A 152 -17.55 10.98 4.77
N THR A 153 -17.95 12.16 5.23
CA THR A 153 -17.49 12.77 6.49
C THR A 153 -17.96 12.04 7.74
N HIS A 154 -19.07 11.29 7.67
CA HIS A 154 -19.45 10.35 8.71
C HIS A 154 -18.76 9.00 8.49
N SER A 155 -18.59 8.24 9.57
CA SER A 155 -17.99 6.90 9.47
C SER A 155 -18.91 5.96 8.69
N SER A 156 -18.34 5.24 7.74
CA SER A 156 -19.01 4.20 6.96
C SER A 156 -18.18 2.92 6.94
N THR A 157 -18.81 1.80 6.60
CA THR A 157 -18.23 0.47 6.69
C THR A 157 -18.46 -0.35 5.44
N PHE A 158 -17.46 -1.17 5.11
CA PHE A 158 -17.54 -2.25 4.14
C PHE A 158 -17.16 -3.56 4.81
N GLU A 159 -18.04 -4.56 4.74
CA GLU A 159 -17.85 -5.88 5.34
C GLU A 159 -17.73 -6.97 4.29
N TYR A 160 -16.86 -7.93 4.56
CA TYR A 160 -16.73 -9.17 3.79
C TYR A 160 -16.24 -10.30 4.70
N LYS A 161 -16.18 -11.52 4.18
CA LYS A 161 -15.67 -12.68 4.93
C LYS A 161 -14.44 -13.27 4.28
N LEU A 162 -13.54 -13.75 5.14
CA LEU A 162 -12.38 -14.53 4.77
C LEU A 162 -12.53 -15.96 5.27
N HIS A 163 -12.26 -16.94 4.41
CA HIS A 163 -12.19 -18.35 4.76
C HIS A 163 -10.73 -18.73 5.02
N PRO A 164 -10.37 -19.23 6.21
CA PRO A 164 -9.01 -19.73 6.47
C PRO A 164 -8.78 -21.05 5.72
N ILE A 165 -7.73 -21.12 4.90
CA ILE A 165 -7.42 -22.29 4.05
C ILE A 165 -6.13 -23.03 4.44
N GLY A 166 -5.23 -22.40 5.20
CA GLY A 166 -3.94 -22.99 5.56
C GLY A 166 -3.50 -22.63 6.97
N ARG A 167 -3.11 -23.62 7.77
CA ARG A 167 -2.55 -23.40 9.11
C ARG A 167 -1.21 -22.67 9.02
N GLY A 168 -0.99 -21.72 9.92
CA GLY A 168 0.25 -20.95 9.96
C GLY A 168 0.08 -19.56 10.56
N VAL A 169 1.17 -18.79 10.55
CA VAL A 169 1.20 -17.41 11.02
C VAL A 169 1.40 -16.50 9.80
N PHE A 170 0.45 -15.61 9.55
CA PHE A 170 0.44 -14.75 8.36
C PHE A 170 0.50 -13.28 8.77
N THR A 171 1.32 -12.50 8.07
CA THR A 171 1.35 -11.05 8.23
C THR A 171 0.03 -10.43 7.78
N LEU A 172 -0.47 -9.45 8.54
CA LEU A 172 -1.64 -8.66 8.17
C LEU A 172 -1.21 -7.44 7.33
N PRO A 173 -1.44 -7.45 5.99
CA PRO A 173 -0.99 -6.37 5.11
C PRO A 173 -1.67 -5.04 5.43
N ALA A 174 -1.15 -3.91 4.96
CA ALA A 174 -1.86 -2.64 5.10
C ALA A 174 -3.09 -2.58 4.17
N VAL A 175 -4.15 -1.91 4.62
CA VAL A 175 -5.21 -1.41 3.73
C VAL A 175 -4.82 -0.02 3.29
N HIS A 176 -4.89 0.24 1.99
CA HIS A 176 -4.69 1.56 1.39
C HIS A 176 -6.03 2.12 0.90
N ALA A 177 -6.27 3.40 1.13
CA ALA A 177 -7.39 4.13 0.54
C ALA A 177 -6.87 5.44 -0.03
N GLY A 178 -7.04 5.67 -1.33
CA GLY A 178 -6.50 6.84 -2.02
C GLY A 178 -7.51 7.47 -2.97
N SER A 179 -7.56 8.80 -3.02
CA SER A 179 -8.30 9.50 -4.07
C SER A 179 -7.64 9.26 -5.42
N MET A 180 -8.44 8.89 -6.42
CA MET A 180 -7.97 8.66 -7.78
C MET A 180 -7.52 9.95 -8.48
N TYR A 181 -7.99 11.10 -8.01
CA TYR A 181 -7.76 12.40 -8.66
C TYR A 181 -7.01 13.40 -7.79
N GLN A 182 -6.86 13.13 -6.49
CA GLN A 182 -6.08 13.95 -5.56
C GLN A 182 -4.98 13.12 -4.90
N LEU A 183 -3.77 13.19 -5.45
CA LEU A 183 -2.63 12.39 -4.98
C LEU A 183 -2.28 12.61 -3.50
N ASN A 184 -2.59 13.79 -2.94
CA ASN A 184 -2.33 14.11 -1.54
C ASN A 184 -3.48 13.76 -0.59
N THR A 185 -4.47 12.99 -1.07
CA THR A 185 -5.64 12.56 -0.30
C THR A 185 -5.65 11.04 -0.22
N TRP A 186 -5.17 10.49 0.91
CA TRP A 186 -4.99 9.04 1.10
C TRP A 186 -5.00 8.64 2.58
N GLY A 187 -5.02 7.33 2.85
CA GLY A 187 -4.93 6.73 4.17
C GLY A 187 -4.45 5.28 4.13
N ASP A 188 -3.65 4.91 5.11
CA ASP A 188 -3.06 3.58 5.27
C ASP A 188 -3.18 3.09 6.72
N THR A 189 -3.56 1.83 6.91
CA THR A 189 -3.59 1.22 8.26
C THR A 189 -2.20 0.84 8.80
N GLY A 190 -1.19 0.82 7.93
CA GLY A 190 0.09 0.15 8.20
C GLY A 190 -0.06 -1.38 8.31
N VAL A 191 1.07 -2.09 8.30
CA VAL A 191 1.13 -3.54 8.53
C VAL A 191 0.85 -3.81 10.01
N SER A 192 -0.28 -4.45 10.29
CA SER A 192 -0.84 -4.57 11.64
C SER A 192 -0.60 -5.96 12.22
N GLY A 193 0.66 -6.31 12.48
CA GLY A 193 1.01 -7.57 13.14
C GLY A 193 0.74 -8.84 12.31
N VAL A 194 0.31 -9.91 12.99
CA VAL A 194 0.08 -11.23 12.41
C VAL A 194 -1.25 -11.82 12.87
N ILE A 195 -1.80 -12.72 12.07
CA ILE A 195 -2.92 -13.58 12.42
C ILE A 195 -2.48 -15.04 12.32
N GLU A 196 -2.80 -15.83 13.35
CA GLU A 196 -2.54 -17.27 13.37
C GLU A 196 -3.78 -18.04 12.94
N ILE A 197 -3.61 -19.05 12.08
CA ILE A 197 -4.67 -20.00 11.70
C ILE A 197 -4.36 -21.35 12.35
N LYS A 198 -5.26 -21.82 13.23
CA LYS A 198 -5.18 -23.08 13.97
C LYS A 198 -6.09 -24.17 13.38
#